data_AF-A0A961ED62-F1
#
_entry.id   AF-A0A961ED62-F1
#
_cell.length_a   1.000
_cell.length_b   1.000
_cell.length_c   1.000
_cell.angle_alpha   90.00
_cell.angle_beta   90.00
_cell.angle_gamma   90.00
#
_symmetry.space_group_name_H-M   'P 1'
#
loop_
_entity.id
_entity.type
_entity.pdbx_description
1 polymer ?
#
loop_
_entity_poly.entity_id
_entity_poly.type
_entity_poly.pdbx_seq_one_letter_code
_entity_poly.pdbx_strand_id
1 'polypeptide(L)' 'MVAPSRYLSASEVAERLGIDRSAISRYKMPEPDALIGKTRGWLPETIDEWNANRPGPGNRSNHPRTTKGAP' A
#
# COMPACT_ATOMS: atom_id res chain seq x y z
N MET A 1 -17.74 0.48 25.09
CA MET A 1 -18.30 0.86 23.78
C MET A 1 -17.31 0.38 22.72
N VAL A 2 -17.68 -0.61 21.90
CA VAL A 2 -16.80 -1.09 20.82
C VAL A 2 -16.97 -0.12 19.65
N ALA A 3 -15.90 0.57 19.25
CA ALA A 3 -15.95 1.41 18.07
C ALA A 3 -16.13 0.53 16.82
N PRO A 4 -16.95 0.94 15.84
CA PRO A 4 -17.12 0.15 14.63
C PRO A 4 -15.80 0.12 13.84
N SER A 5 -15.36 -1.08 13.46
CA SER A 5 -14.21 -1.25 12.56
C SER A 5 -14.54 -0.62 11.21
N ARG A 6 -13.81 0.44 10.85
CA ARG A 6 -13.97 1.13 9.56
C ARG A 6 -13.02 0.51 8.54
N TYR A 7 -13.59 -0.07 7.50
CA TYR A 7 -12.86 -0.56 6.34
C TYR A 7 -12.82 0.50 5.25
N LEU A 8 -11.67 0.59 4.57
CA LEU A 8 -11.42 1.44 3.42
C LEU A 8 -11.79 0.68 2.14
N SER A 9 -12.61 1.32 1.31
CA SER A 9 -12.86 0.88 -0.07
C SER A 9 -11.66 1.17 -0.97
N ALA A 10 -11.60 0.55 -2.15
CA ALA A 10 -10.53 0.82 -3.13
C ALA A 10 -10.37 2.32 -3.45
N SER A 11 -11.44 3.11 -3.44
CA SER A 11 -11.34 4.56 -3.62
C SER A 11 -10.65 5.24 -2.43
N GLU A 12 -11.05 4.91 -1.21
CA GLU A 12 -10.46 5.48 0.02
C GLU A 12 -8.98 5.08 0.17
N VAL A 13 -8.62 3.88 -0.28
CA VAL A 13 -7.22 3.47 -0.37
C VAL A 13 -6.45 4.35 -1.35
N ALA A 14 -7.04 4.74 -2.48
CA ALA A 14 -6.39 5.61 -3.47
C ALA A 14 -6.10 6.99 -2.90
N GLU A 15 -7.11 7.58 -2.26
CA GLU A 15 -7.03 8.86 -1.56
C GLU A 15 -5.94 8.81 -0.47
N ARG A 16 -5.89 7.74 0.33
CA ARG A 16 -4.87 7.57 1.39
C ARG A 16 -3.45 7.48 0.81
N LEU A 17 -3.30 6.82 -0.33
CA LEU A 17 -2.01 6.66 -1.00
C LEU A 17 -1.63 7.87 -1.87
N GLY A 18 -2.53 8.85 -2.04
CA GLY A 18 -2.34 9.99 -2.94
C GLY A 18 -2.21 9.58 -4.41
N ILE A 19 -2.84 8.47 -4.81
CA ILE A 19 -2.79 7.96 -6.19
C ILE A 19 -4.18 7.97 -6.82
N ASP A 20 -4.18 8.01 -8.15
CA ASP A 20 -5.42 7.90 -8.90
C ASP A 20 -6.08 6.52 -8.69
N ARG A 21 -7.41 6.50 -8.57
CA ARG A 21 -8.18 5.26 -8.38
C ARG A 21 -7.96 4.26 -9.51
N SER A 22 -7.69 4.71 -10.73
CA SER A 22 -7.35 3.82 -11.85
C SER A 22 -5.97 3.16 -11.69
N ALA A 23 -5.04 3.84 -11.01
CA ALA A 23 -3.71 3.31 -10.73
C ALA A 23 -3.76 2.16 -9.71
N ILE A 24 -4.72 2.17 -8.79
CA ILE A 24 -4.96 1.07 -7.84
C ILE A 24 -5.14 -0.27 -8.53
N SER A 25 -5.91 -0.31 -9.61
CA SER A 25 -6.17 -1.55 -10.36
C SER A 25 -4.90 -2.10 -11.02
N ARG A 26 -3.85 -1.28 -11.17
CA ARG A 26 -2.55 -1.69 -11.73
C ARG A 26 -1.64 -2.28 -10.65
N TYR A 27 -1.90 -2.01 -9.38
CA TYR A 27 -1.14 -2.56 -8.27
C TYR A 27 -1.70 -3.91 -7.84
N LYS A 28 -0.80 -4.83 -7.44
CA LYS A 28 -1.19 -6.02 -6.70
C LYS A 28 -1.56 -5.61 -5.27
N MET A 29 -2.83 -5.28 -5.08
CA MET A 29 -3.38 -4.97 -3.76
C MET A 29 -3.26 -6.16 -2.81
N PRO A 30 -3.15 -5.90 -1.50
CA PRO A 30 -3.14 -6.96 -0.50
C PRO A 30 -4.50 -7.66 -0.45
N GLU A 31 -4.53 -8.81 0.22
CA GLU A 31 -5.78 -9.53 0.48
C GLU A 31 -6.76 -8.63 1.25
N PRO A 32 -8.05 -8.58 0.86
CA PRO A 32 -9.02 -7.73 1.53
C PRO A 32 -9.42 -8.30 2.89
N ASP A 33 -9.34 -7.47 3.94
CA ASP A 33 -9.78 -7.81 5.30
C ASP A 33 -11.30 -8.00 5.40
N ALA A 34 -12.05 -7.36 4.51
CA ALA A 34 -13.50 -7.50 4.44
C ALA A 34 -13.98 -7.58 2.98
N LEU A 35 -14.92 -8.48 2.72
CA LEU A 35 -15.63 -8.59 1.44
C LEU A 35 -17.09 -8.21 1.65
N ILE A 36 -17.49 -7.09 1.06
CA ILE A 36 -18.87 -6.58 1.10
C ILE A 36 -19.48 -6.80 -0.28
N GLY A 37 -20.05 -7.98 -0.49
CA GLY A 37 -20.55 -8.41 -1.81
C GLY A 37 -19.41 -8.51 -2.83
N LYS A 38 -19.40 -7.63 -3.83
CA LYS A 38 -18.31 -7.50 -4.82
C LYS A 38 -17.23 -6.49 -4.41
N THR A 39 -17.50 -5.70 -3.38
CA THR A 39 -16.59 -4.65 -2.92
C THR A 39 -15.59 -5.24 -1.95
N ARG A 40 -14.32 -4.92 -2.17
CA ARG A 40 -13.20 -5.25 -1.28
C ARG A 40 -12.95 -4.10 -0.33
N GLY A 41 -12.81 -4.43 0.95
CA GLY A 41 -12.51 -3.51 2.04
C GLY A 41 -11.21 -3.91 2.72
N TRP A 42 -10.39 -2.92 3.04
CA TRP A 42 -9.14 -3.10 3.75
C TRP A 42 -9.12 -2.30 5.03
N LEU A 43 -8.40 -2.78 6.04
CA LEU A 43 -8.12 -1.96 7.20
C LEU A 43 -7.09 -0.88 6.85
N PRO A 44 -7.18 0.30 7.50
CA PRO A 44 -6.13 1.31 7.42
C PRO A 44 -4.73 0.74 7.68
N GLU A 45 -4.61 -0.13 8.68
CA GLU A 45 -3.36 -0.78 9.07
C GLU A 45 -2.83 -1.69 7.95
N THR A 46 -3.68 -2.55 7.37
CA THR A 46 -3.31 -3.43 6.25
C THR A 46 -2.76 -2.64 5.05
N ILE A 47 -3.36 -1.49 4.74
CA ILE A 47 -2.89 -0.62 3.66
C ILE A 47 -1.58 0.07 4.00
N ASP A 48 -1.41 0.54 5.24
CA ASP A 48 -0.17 1.19 5.67
C ASP A 48 1.01 0.19 5.68
N GLU A 49 0.80 -1.02 6.22
CA GLU A 49 1.77 -2.11 6.19
C GLU A 49 2.11 -2.56 4.77
N TRP A 50 1.10 -2.71 3.92
CA TRP A 50 1.31 -3.01 2.50
C TRP A 50 2.08 -1.90 1.81
N ASN A 51 1.73 -0.63 2.04
CA ASN A 51 2.39 0.51 1.40
C ASN A 51 3.87 0.61 1.84
N ALA A 52 4.17 0.33 3.10
CA ALA A 52 5.52 0.27 3.64
C ALA A 52 6.35 -0.87 3.01
N ASN A 53 5.73 -2.02 2.76
CA ASN A 53 6.38 -3.21 2.18
C ASN A 53 6.15 -3.36 0.67
N ARG A 54 5.58 -2.34 0.00
CA ARG A 54 5.03 -2.52 -1.34
C ARG A 54 6.14 -2.89 -2.34
N PRO A 55 5.94 -3.93 -3.16
CA PRO A 55 6.87 -4.27 -4.23
C PRO A 55 6.78 -3.21 -5.35
N GLY A 56 7.57 -2.15 -5.22
CA GLY A 56 7.77 -1.10 -6.22
C GLY A 56 9.21 -0.56 -6.15
N PRO A 57 9.69 0.17 -7.18
CA PRO A 57 11.13 0.46 -7.42
C PRO A 57 11.89 1.24 -6.33
N GLY A 58 11.25 1.52 -5.18
CA GLY A 58 11.83 2.12 -3.99
C GLY A 58 12.48 1.13 -3.01
N ASN A 59 12.32 -0.20 -3.18
CA ASN A 59 13.14 -1.17 -2.46
C ASN A 59 14.53 -1.34 -3.09
N ARG A 60 15.03 -0.29 -3.78
CA ARG A 60 16.47 -0.09 -3.91
C ARG A 60 16.95 0.30 -2.53
N SER A 61 17.17 -0.70 -1.69
CA SER A 61 18.10 -0.61 -0.58
C SER A 61 19.24 0.28 -1.03
N ASN A 62 19.37 1.40 -0.34
CA ASN A 62 20.49 2.31 -0.41
C ASN A 62 21.75 1.49 -0.14
N HIS A 63 22.28 0.81 -1.15
CA HIS A 63 23.65 0.35 -1.10
C HIS A 63 24.47 1.63 -1.02
N PRO A 64 25.17 1.89 0.08
CA PRO A 64 26.08 3.01 0.11
C PRO A 64 26.99 2.87 -1.10
N ARG A 65 27.04 3.90 -1.95
CA ARG A 65 28.09 4.02 -2.96
C ARG A 65 29.39 4.07 -2.17
N THR A 66 30.01 2.92 -1.94
CA THR A 66 31.40 2.85 -1.53
C THR A 66 32.22 3.37 -2.70
N THR A 67 32.49 4.68 -2.69
CA THR A 67 33.58 5.24 -3.49
C THR A 67 34.88 4.72 -2.87
N LYS A 68 35.28 3.51 -3.26
CA LYS A 68 36.61 2.99 -2.97
C LYS A 68 37.44 3.17 -4.24
N GLY A 69 38.42 4.07 -4.15
CA GLY A 69 39.63 4.02 -4.97
C GLY A 69 39.66 4.98 -6.16
N ALA A 70 40.45 6.05 -5.99
CA ALA A 70 41.33 6.56 -7.04
C ALA A 70 42.23 5.41 -7.57
N PRO A 71 42.72 5.47 -8.82
CA PRO A 71 43.89 6.30 -9.14
C PRO A 71 43.62 7.44 -10.14
#